data_AF-A0A9K3D9N7-F1
#
_entry.id   AF-A0A9K3D9N7-F1
#
_cell.length_a   1.000
_cell.length_b   1.000
_cell.length_c   1.000
_cell.angle_alpha   90.00
_cell.angle_beta   90.00
_cell.angle_gamma   90.00
#
_symmetry.space_group_name_H-M   'P 1'
#
loop_
_entity.id
_entity.type
_entity.pdbx_description
1 polymer ?
#
loop_
_entity_poly.entity_id
_entity_poly.type
_entity_poly.pdbx_seq_one_letter_code
_entity_poly.pdbx_strand_id
1 'polypeptide(L)'
;APLAERLVSKQWAERKSAYDDIVAGLGDGTLATQEYVAGLPKYVSDTNASCLSAALPLIAFIAKDPGFADVAEPVCKAVIAKGITGRASTKEKAGEACMSLVECGHGPVLLPRLITAMGVGAPKNMLASIDTVTSLVSAFGVKEECGIVPANIMSGIAKGAVH
;
A
#
# COMPACT_ATOMS: atom_id res chain seq x y z
N ALA A 1 20.06 -13.13 -15.10
CA ALA A 1 20.58 -13.40 -13.74
C ALA A 1 19.47 -14.05 -12.91
N PRO A 2 19.82 -14.93 -11.95
CA PRO A 2 18.88 -15.45 -10.96
C PRO A 2 18.03 -14.34 -10.33
N LEU A 3 16.81 -14.67 -9.92
CA LEU A 3 15.82 -13.70 -9.43
C LEU A 3 16.34 -12.90 -8.22
N ALA A 4 17.00 -13.56 -7.27
CA ALA A 4 17.60 -12.93 -6.09
C ALA A 4 18.66 -11.86 -6.42
N GLU A 5 19.48 -12.10 -7.45
CA GLU A 5 20.50 -11.14 -7.89
C GLU A 5 19.86 -9.91 -8.57
N ARG A 6 18.82 -10.15 -9.37
CA ARG A 6 18.11 -9.06 -10.07
C ARG A 6 17.42 -8.11 -9.09
N LEU A 7 16.90 -8.60 -7.97
CA LEU A 7 16.23 -7.79 -6.94
C LEU A 7 17.14 -6.72 -6.32
N VAL A 8 18.43 -7.00 -6.22
CA VAL A 8 19.43 -6.08 -5.63
C VAL A 8 20.30 -5.40 -6.68
N SER A 9 19.97 -5.58 -7.97
CA SER A 9 20.75 -5.00 -9.06
C SER A 9 20.71 -3.47 -9.03
N LYS A 10 21.86 -2.86 -9.35
CA LYS A 10 21.95 -1.41 -9.58
C LYS A 10 21.18 -0.99 -10.84
N GLN A 11 21.02 -1.91 -11.81
CA GLN A 11 20.23 -1.70 -13.02
C GLN A 11 18.73 -1.73 -12.66
N TRP A 12 18.05 -0.58 -12.76
CA TRP A 12 16.62 -0.51 -12.43
C TRP A 12 15.77 -1.42 -13.33
N ALA A 13 16.17 -1.63 -14.59
CA ALA A 13 15.43 -2.50 -15.51
C ALA A 13 15.45 -3.97 -15.06
N GLU A 14 16.55 -4.44 -14.46
CA GLU A 14 16.64 -5.79 -13.90
C GLU A 14 15.77 -5.95 -12.66
N ARG A 15 15.76 -4.95 -11.76
CA ARG A 15 14.85 -4.93 -10.60
C ARG A 15 13.39 -4.93 -11.03
N LYS A 16 13.02 -4.07 -11.98
CA LYS A 16 11.66 -4.02 -12.53
C LYS A 16 11.24 -5.39 -13.08
N SER A 17 12.08 -6.00 -13.91
CA SER A 17 11.80 -7.33 -14.46
C SER A 17 11.69 -8.38 -13.37
N ALA A 18 12.48 -8.31 -12.29
CA ALA A 18 12.32 -9.20 -11.14
C ALA A 18 10.96 -9.02 -10.45
N TYR A 19 10.49 -7.79 -10.26
CA TYR A 19 9.15 -7.55 -9.68
C TYR A 19 8.04 -8.07 -10.59
N ASP A 20 8.13 -7.83 -11.90
CA ASP A 20 7.17 -8.37 -12.87
C ASP A 20 7.12 -9.91 -12.83
N ASP A 21 8.28 -10.58 -12.76
CA ASP A 21 8.37 -12.04 -12.66
C ASP A 21 7.81 -12.56 -11.32
N ILE A 22 8.02 -11.85 -10.21
CA ILE A 22 7.45 -12.22 -8.91
C ILE A 22 5.93 -12.11 -8.95
N VAL A 23 5.38 -11.03 -9.51
CA VAL A 23 3.92 -10.87 -9.66
C VAL A 23 3.34 -12.02 -10.47
N ALA A 24 3.96 -12.38 -11.58
CA ALA A 24 3.53 -13.51 -12.40
C ALA A 24 3.60 -14.84 -11.62
N GLY A 25 4.73 -15.11 -10.96
CA GLY A 25 4.94 -16.35 -10.23
C GLY A 25 4.08 -16.50 -8.96
N LEU A 26 3.72 -15.39 -8.30
CA LEU A 26 2.75 -15.41 -7.20
C LEU A 26 1.31 -15.57 -7.74
N GLY A 27 1.04 -15.05 -8.94
CA GLY A 27 -0.27 -15.15 -9.59
C GLY A 27 -0.60 -16.55 -10.12
N ASP A 28 0.40 -17.30 -10.59
CA ASP A 28 0.24 -18.68 -11.07
C ASP A 28 0.55 -19.74 -9.99
N GLY A 29 1.01 -19.31 -8.81
CA GLY A 29 1.32 -20.18 -7.68
C GLY A 29 2.67 -20.91 -7.78
N THR A 30 3.54 -20.55 -8.72
CA THR A 30 4.89 -21.11 -8.84
C THR A 30 5.87 -20.56 -7.81
N LEU A 31 5.56 -19.43 -7.18
CA LEU A 31 6.35 -18.83 -6.10
C LEU A 31 5.57 -18.77 -4.78
N ALA A 32 6.27 -18.92 -3.67
CA ALA A 32 5.69 -18.83 -2.33
C ALA A 32 5.74 -17.39 -1.79
N THR A 33 4.64 -16.88 -1.27
CA THR A 33 4.53 -15.51 -0.71
C THR A 33 5.54 -15.25 0.41
N GLN A 34 5.76 -16.24 1.30
CA GLN A 34 6.63 -16.13 2.47
C GLN A 34 8.04 -15.62 2.13
N GLU A 35 8.56 -15.98 0.95
CA GLU A 35 9.92 -15.63 0.53
C GLU A 35 10.10 -14.12 0.27
N TYR A 36 9.00 -13.43 0.00
CA TYR A 36 9.00 -12.03 -0.44
C TYR A 36 8.49 -11.06 0.62
N VAL A 37 7.90 -11.55 1.72
CA VAL A 37 7.36 -10.74 2.82
C VAL A 37 8.40 -9.74 3.35
N ALA A 38 9.57 -10.23 3.77
CA ALA A 38 10.60 -9.40 4.39
C ALA A 38 11.19 -8.34 3.43
N GLY A 39 11.17 -8.62 2.12
CA GLY A 39 11.69 -7.72 1.10
C GLY A 39 10.70 -6.64 0.67
N LEU A 40 9.39 -6.88 0.84
CA LEU A 40 8.33 -6.03 0.31
C LEU A 40 8.46 -4.54 0.65
N PRO A 41 8.80 -4.12 1.90
CA PRO A 41 9.02 -2.71 2.20
C PRO A 41 10.05 -2.02 1.30
N LYS A 42 11.11 -2.73 0.89
CA LYS A 42 12.14 -2.21 -0.01
C LYS A 42 11.61 -2.12 -1.45
N TYR A 43 10.83 -3.09 -1.89
CA TYR A 43 10.28 -3.12 -3.24
C TYR A 43 9.27 -1.98 -3.46
N VAL A 44 8.35 -1.79 -2.52
CA VAL A 44 7.32 -0.72 -2.60
C VAL A 44 7.85 0.67 -2.21
N SER A 45 9.14 0.77 -1.88
CA SER A 45 9.84 2.04 -1.65
C SER A 45 10.96 2.30 -2.65
N ASP A 46 11.03 1.54 -3.75
CA ASP A 46 12.04 1.72 -4.80
C ASP A 46 12.09 3.18 -5.27
N THR A 47 13.31 3.69 -5.50
CA THR A 47 13.54 5.07 -5.90
C THR A 47 13.20 5.30 -7.37
N ASN A 48 13.19 4.25 -8.19
CA ASN A 48 12.78 4.33 -9.58
C ASN A 48 11.25 4.15 -9.71
N ALA A 49 10.58 5.09 -10.36
CA ALA A 49 9.12 5.07 -10.48
C ALA A 49 8.57 3.85 -11.25
N SER A 50 9.29 3.36 -12.27
CA SER A 50 8.88 2.17 -13.03
C SER A 50 9.00 0.91 -12.19
N CYS A 51 10.02 0.84 -11.33
CA CYS A 51 10.21 -0.24 -10.37
C CYS A 51 9.11 -0.22 -9.30
N LEU A 52 8.82 0.94 -8.72
CA LEU A 52 7.72 1.13 -7.77
C LEU A 52 6.38 0.67 -8.37
N SER A 53 6.07 1.10 -9.60
CA SER A 53 4.84 0.72 -10.29
C SER A 53 4.74 -0.78 -10.57
N ALA A 54 5.87 -1.46 -10.82
CA ALA A 54 5.93 -2.91 -10.97
C ALA A 54 5.81 -3.63 -9.62
N ALA A 55 6.25 -2.99 -8.52
CA ALA A 55 6.26 -3.60 -7.20
C ALA A 55 4.89 -3.54 -6.46
N LEU A 56 4.06 -2.54 -6.75
CA LEU A 56 2.78 -2.34 -6.05
C LEU A 56 1.82 -3.55 -6.11
N PRO A 57 1.64 -4.25 -7.25
CA PRO A 57 0.76 -5.41 -7.33
C PRO A 57 1.16 -6.58 -6.42
N LEU A 58 2.42 -6.68 -5.99
CA LEU A 58 2.84 -7.74 -5.06
C LEU A 58 2.07 -7.68 -3.73
N ILE A 59 1.59 -6.50 -3.33
CA ILE A 59 0.80 -6.32 -2.10
C ILE A 59 -0.45 -7.20 -2.10
N ALA A 60 -1.14 -7.34 -3.25
CA ALA A 60 -2.36 -8.13 -3.34
C ALA A 60 -2.16 -9.64 -3.05
N PHE A 61 -0.94 -10.14 -3.22
CA PHE A 61 -0.56 -11.51 -2.92
C PHE A 61 0.03 -11.63 -1.52
N ILE A 62 1.01 -10.79 -1.20
CA ILE A 62 1.81 -10.91 0.02
C ILE A 62 1.03 -10.45 1.25
N ALA A 63 0.06 -9.54 1.12
CA ALA A 63 -0.75 -9.08 2.26
C ALA A 63 -1.62 -10.19 2.90
N LYS A 64 -1.85 -11.29 2.17
CA LYS A 64 -2.56 -12.50 2.66
C LYS A 64 -1.67 -13.40 3.52
N ASP A 65 -0.35 -13.22 3.44
CA ASP A 65 0.60 -14.01 4.19
C ASP A 65 0.56 -13.62 5.69
N PRO A 66 0.52 -14.58 6.62
CA PRO A 66 0.52 -14.28 8.06
C PRO A 66 1.73 -13.43 8.50
N GLY A 67 2.88 -13.56 7.84
CA GLY A 67 4.07 -12.77 8.14
C GLY A 67 3.97 -11.31 7.71
N PHE A 68 2.95 -10.92 6.95
CA PHE A 68 2.79 -9.54 6.50
C PHE A 68 2.61 -8.55 7.65
N ALA A 69 2.03 -8.99 8.79
CA ALA A 69 1.81 -8.13 9.95
C ALA A 69 3.10 -7.43 10.42
N ASP A 70 4.26 -8.10 10.32
CA ASP A 70 5.57 -7.56 10.72
C ASP A 70 6.06 -6.43 9.80
N VAL A 71 5.55 -6.38 8.56
CA VAL A 71 5.94 -5.40 7.53
C VAL A 71 4.81 -4.46 7.12
N ALA A 72 3.61 -4.59 7.70
CA ALA A 72 2.43 -3.82 7.31
C ALA A 72 2.63 -2.31 7.45
N GLU A 73 3.19 -1.86 8.58
CA GLU A 73 3.47 -0.44 8.83
C GLU A 73 4.42 0.18 7.79
N PRO A 74 5.64 -0.34 7.57
CA PRO A 74 6.55 0.25 6.60
C PRO A 74 6.02 0.17 5.15
N VAL A 75 5.27 -0.87 4.79
CA VAL A 75 4.59 -0.97 3.49
C VAL A 75 3.56 0.15 3.33
N CYS A 76 2.65 0.33 4.31
CA CYS A 76 1.64 1.38 4.26
C CYS A 76 2.27 2.79 4.15
N LYS A 77 3.33 3.05 4.93
CA LYS A 77 4.08 4.33 4.84
C LYS A 77 4.64 4.56 3.44
N ALA A 78 5.22 3.54 2.81
CA ALA A 78 5.80 3.65 1.48
C ALA A 78 4.72 3.91 0.40
N VAL A 79 3.60 3.19 0.46
CA VAL A 79 2.47 3.36 -0.48
C VAL A 79 1.87 4.77 -0.37
N ILE A 80 1.68 5.29 0.84
CA ILE A 80 1.16 6.66 1.05
C ILE A 80 2.15 7.71 0.59
N ALA A 81 3.45 7.53 0.88
CA ALA A 81 4.46 8.53 0.57
C ALA A 81 4.85 8.60 -0.91
N LYS A 82 4.76 7.48 -1.65
CA LYS A 82 5.26 7.38 -3.03
C LYS A 82 4.24 6.81 -4.02
N GLY A 83 3.39 5.88 -3.60
CA GLY A 83 2.43 5.20 -4.47
C GLY A 83 1.27 6.11 -4.88
N ILE A 84 0.45 6.53 -3.92
CA ILE A 84 -0.77 7.33 -4.18
C ILE A 84 -0.49 8.73 -4.73
N THR A 85 0.76 9.20 -4.58
CA THR A 85 1.24 10.47 -5.14
C THR A 85 2.07 10.29 -6.41
N GLY A 86 2.12 9.07 -6.95
CA GLY A 86 2.84 8.75 -8.17
C GLY A 86 2.17 9.31 -9.43
N ARG A 87 2.72 8.95 -10.60
CA ARG A 87 2.08 9.23 -11.89
C ARG A 87 0.79 8.40 -12.02
N ALA A 88 -0.09 8.75 -12.96
CA ALA A 88 -1.41 8.14 -13.14
C ALA A 88 -1.43 6.59 -12.98
N SER A 89 -0.59 5.88 -13.74
CA SER A 89 -0.51 4.40 -13.67
C SER A 89 0.03 3.85 -12.34
N THR A 90 0.84 4.62 -11.62
CA THR A 90 1.32 4.24 -10.28
C THR A 90 0.25 4.53 -9.22
N LYS A 91 -0.47 5.65 -9.36
CA LYS A 91 -1.57 6.02 -8.46
C LYS A 91 -2.70 4.99 -8.53
N GLU A 92 -3.06 4.54 -9.73
CA GLU A 92 -4.06 3.49 -9.96
C GLU A 92 -3.69 2.19 -9.23
N LYS A 93 -2.51 1.64 -9.51
CA LYS A 93 -2.01 0.44 -8.82
C LYS A 93 -1.84 0.61 -7.31
N ALA A 94 -1.49 1.81 -6.85
CA ALA A 94 -1.41 2.10 -5.42
C ALA A 94 -2.80 2.14 -4.76
N GLY A 95 -3.80 2.65 -5.49
CA GLY A 95 -5.20 2.58 -5.08
C GLY A 95 -5.66 1.14 -4.93
N GLU A 96 -5.42 0.30 -5.94
CA GLU A 96 -5.70 -1.15 -5.89
C GLU A 96 -4.98 -1.82 -4.72
N ALA A 97 -3.70 -1.51 -4.49
CA ALA A 97 -2.95 -2.03 -3.36
C ALA A 97 -3.54 -1.61 -2.01
N CYS A 98 -4.02 -0.37 -1.87
CA CYS A 98 -4.74 0.08 -0.68
C CYS A 98 -6.03 -0.71 -0.45
N MET A 99 -6.78 -1.03 -1.52
CA MET A 99 -7.98 -1.86 -1.43
C MET A 99 -7.62 -3.27 -0.92
N SER A 100 -6.61 -3.91 -1.52
CA SER A 100 -6.16 -5.23 -1.10
C SER A 100 -5.65 -5.28 0.35
N LEU A 101 -5.01 -4.20 0.83
CA LEU A 101 -4.61 -4.11 2.24
C LEU A 101 -5.82 -4.14 3.19
N VAL A 102 -6.90 -3.45 2.83
CA VAL A 102 -8.14 -3.47 3.63
C VAL A 102 -8.81 -4.83 3.55
N GLU A 103 -8.91 -5.44 2.36
CA GLU A 103 -9.46 -6.80 2.17
C GLU A 103 -8.73 -7.85 2.99
N CYS A 104 -7.41 -7.70 3.15
CA CYS A 104 -6.58 -8.60 3.94
C CYS A 104 -6.59 -8.28 5.45
N GLY A 105 -7.43 -7.36 5.91
CA GLY A 105 -7.56 -7.01 7.33
C GLY A 105 -6.52 -6.03 7.86
N HIS A 106 -5.68 -5.43 7.00
CA HIS A 106 -4.66 -4.43 7.39
C HIS A 106 -5.19 -2.98 7.39
N GLY A 107 -6.51 -2.81 7.29
CA GLY A 107 -7.19 -1.51 7.43
C GLY A 107 -6.84 -0.72 8.70
N PRO A 108 -6.78 -1.35 9.89
CA PRO A 108 -6.36 -0.69 11.13
C PRO A 108 -4.93 -0.10 11.09
N VAL A 109 -4.06 -0.60 10.21
CA VAL A 109 -2.70 -0.06 10.02
C VAL A 109 -2.68 1.04 8.96
N LEU A 110 -3.46 0.88 7.88
CA LEU A 110 -3.50 1.80 6.74
C LEU A 110 -4.26 3.09 7.06
N LEU A 111 -5.47 2.99 7.60
CA LEU A 111 -6.40 4.12 7.74
C LEU A 111 -5.90 5.22 8.68
N PRO A 112 -5.38 4.95 9.89
CA PRO A 112 -4.84 6.01 10.74
C PRO A 112 -3.70 6.80 10.07
N ARG A 113 -2.95 6.14 9.18
CA ARG A 113 -1.85 6.77 8.44
C ARG A 113 -2.35 7.65 7.32
N LEU A 114 -3.38 7.21 6.58
CA LEU A 114 -4.06 8.06 5.60
C LEU A 114 -4.65 9.29 6.29
N ILE A 115 -5.31 9.13 7.44
CA ILE A 115 -5.84 10.24 8.24
C ILE A 115 -4.74 11.22 8.67
N THR A 116 -3.60 10.69 9.13
CA THR A 116 -2.45 11.54 9.48
C THR A 116 -1.91 12.30 8.27
N ALA A 117 -1.84 11.64 7.11
CA ALA A 117 -1.38 12.25 5.85
C ALA A 117 -2.34 13.33 5.34
N MET A 118 -3.63 13.26 5.68
CA MET A 118 -4.61 14.32 5.41
C MET A 118 -4.42 15.55 6.31
N GLY A 119 -4.02 15.37 7.58
CA GLY A 119 -3.93 16.49 8.53
C GLY A 119 -2.59 17.22 8.54
N VAL A 120 -1.48 16.48 8.48
CA VAL A 120 -0.11 17.01 8.70
C VAL A 120 0.82 16.71 7.51
N GLY A 121 0.29 16.10 6.44
CA GLY A 121 1.06 15.74 5.26
C GLY A 121 1.36 16.92 4.33
N ALA A 122 2.28 16.70 3.38
CA ALA A 122 2.46 17.62 2.26
C ALA A 122 1.15 17.77 1.46
N PRO A 123 0.86 18.93 0.84
CA PRO A 123 -0.43 19.17 0.16
C PRO A 123 -0.80 18.10 -0.89
N LYS A 124 0.18 17.59 -1.63
CA LYS A 124 -0.01 16.51 -2.61
C LYS A 124 -0.41 15.17 -1.96
N ASN A 125 0.08 14.89 -0.75
CA ASN A 125 -0.25 13.68 -0.01
C ASN A 125 -1.65 13.81 0.60
N MET A 126 -2.02 15.01 1.03
CA MET A 126 -3.34 15.31 1.61
C MET A 126 -4.45 15.00 0.60
N LEU A 127 -4.41 15.59 -0.59
CA LEU A 127 -5.44 15.36 -1.62
C LEU A 127 -5.49 13.89 -2.05
N ALA A 128 -4.34 13.27 -2.31
CA ALA A 128 -4.29 11.86 -2.68
C ALA A 128 -4.83 10.94 -1.57
N SER A 129 -4.61 11.28 -0.29
CA SER A 129 -5.14 10.52 0.83
C SER A 129 -6.64 10.69 0.98
N ILE A 130 -7.18 11.90 0.75
CA ILE A 130 -8.63 12.15 0.72
C ILE A 130 -9.30 11.31 -0.39
N ASP A 131 -8.75 11.33 -1.60
CA ASP A 131 -9.24 10.52 -2.72
C ASP A 131 -9.26 9.04 -2.33
N THR A 132 -8.13 8.54 -1.78
CA THR A 132 -7.98 7.12 -1.41
C THR A 132 -8.96 6.72 -0.32
N VAL A 133 -9.11 7.52 0.74
CA VAL A 133 -10.08 7.23 1.81
C VAL A 133 -11.51 7.26 1.29
N THR A 134 -11.83 8.19 0.39
CA THR A 134 -13.15 8.27 -0.23
C THR A 134 -13.46 7.01 -1.05
N SER A 135 -12.49 6.52 -1.83
CA SER A 135 -12.61 5.26 -2.57
C SER A 135 -12.77 4.06 -1.63
N LEU A 136 -11.98 4.00 -0.55
CA LEU A 136 -12.06 2.91 0.44
C LEU A 136 -13.43 2.89 1.14
N VAL A 137 -13.93 4.04 1.59
CA VAL A 137 -15.24 4.14 2.23
C VAL A 137 -16.37 3.82 1.24
N SER A 138 -16.24 4.22 -0.01
CA SER A 138 -17.23 3.89 -1.05
C SER A 138 -17.29 2.39 -1.34
N ALA A 139 -16.17 1.68 -1.23
CA ALA A 139 -16.09 0.26 -1.52
C ALA A 139 -16.46 -0.63 -0.32
N PHE A 140 -15.94 -0.34 0.88
CA PHE A 140 -16.11 -1.19 2.07
C PHE A 140 -17.13 -0.67 3.08
N GLY A 141 -17.55 0.59 2.97
CA GLY A 141 -18.43 1.22 3.95
C GLY A 141 -17.74 1.51 5.30
N VAL A 142 -18.56 1.73 6.33
CA VAL A 142 -18.12 2.16 7.68
C VAL A 142 -18.42 1.09 8.76
N LYS A 143 -18.88 -0.11 8.39
CA LYS A 143 -19.20 -1.16 9.37
C LYS A 143 -18.01 -2.09 9.65
N GLU A 144 -17.97 -2.55 10.90
CA GLU A 144 -17.02 -3.38 11.68
C GLU A 144 -15.78 -4.01 11.03
N GLU A 145 -15.81 -4.45 9.78
CA GLU A 145 -14.67 -5.12 9.13
C GLU A 145 -13.46 -4.18 8.92
N CYS A 146 -13.70 -2.87 8.87
CA CYS A 146 -12.65 -1.86 8.73
C CYS A 146 -12.04 -1.40 10.07
N GLY A 147 -12.49 -1.95 11.21
CA GLY A 147 -12.06 -1.53 12.55
C GLY A 147 -12.44 -0.08 12.92
N ILE A 148 -13.22 0.60 12.08
CA ILE A 148 -13.77 1.92 12.36
C ILE A 148 -15.04 1.71 13.20
N VAL A 149 -14.93 1.85 14.51
CA VAL A 149 -16.11 2.07 15.35
C VAL A 149 -16.62 3.49 15.04
N PRO A 150 -17.87 3.66 14.55
CA PRO A 150 -18.41 4.97 14.18
C PRO A 150 -18.44 5.98 15.34
N ALA A 151 -18.33 5.52 16.58
CA ALA A 151 -18.45 6.34 17.78
C ALA A 151 -17.35 7.41 17.91
N ASN A 152 -16.13 7.18 17.40
CA ASN A 152 -14.99 8.07 17.69
C ASN A 152 -14.62 9.03 16.56
N ILE A 153 -14.90 8.72 15.29
CA ILE A 153 -14.58 9.61 14.16
C ILE A 153 -15.57 10.79 14.08
N MET A 154 -16.86 10.54 14.29
CA MET A 154 -17.89 11.59 14.29
C MET A 154 -17.80 12.51 15.53
N SER A 155 -17.23 12.02 16.64
CA SER A 155 -17.00 12.84 17.84
C SER A 155 -15.88 13.88 17.67
N GLY A 156 -14.88 13.59 16.82
CA GLY A 156 -13.77 14.50 16.54
C GLY A 156 -14.18 15.65 15.61
N ILE A 157 -15.03 15.37 14.62
CA ILE A 157 -15.57 16.40 13.70
C ILE A 157 -16.55 17.31 14.45
N ALA A 158 -17.34 16.79 15.39
CA ALA A 158 -18.22 17.61 16.22
C ALA A 158 -17.47 18.53 17.21
N LYS A 159 -16.24 18.16 17.61
CA LYS A 159 -15.43 18.94 18.56
C LYS A 159 -14.46 19.95 17.90
N GLY A 160 -14.19 19.79 16.61
CA GLY A 160 -13.32 20.71 15.84
C GLY A 160 -14.01 21.96 15.30
N ALA A 161 -15.32 22.09 15.46
CA ALA A 161 -16.10 23.23 14.94
C ALA A 161 -16.35 24.34 15.98
N VAL A 162 -15.62 24.34 17.10
CA VAL A 162 -15.70 25.41 18.11
C VAL A 162 -14.28 25.85 18.47
N HIS A 163 -13.70 26.71 17.64
CA HIS A 163 -12.82 27.80 18.04
C HIS A 163 -12.77 28.85 16.93
#